data_AF-B4NV83-F1
#
_entry.id   AF-B4NV83-F1
#
_cell.length_a   1.000
_cell.length_b   1.000
_cell.length_c   1.000
_cell.angle_alpha   90.00
_cell.angle_beta   90.00
_cell.angle_gamma   90.00
#
_symmetry.space_group_name_H-M   'P 1'
#
loop_
_entity.id
_entity.type
_entity.pdbx_description
1 polymer ?
#
loop_
_entity_poly.entity_id
_entity_poly.type
_entity_poly.pdbx_seq_one_letter_code
_entity_poly.pdbx_strand_id
1 'polypeptide(L)'
;MSRQSEKVSIGQILIQFLIILGLHVVGLLLSICLPLLMAVLFDAGDRSLTYFTSNWLVFGLYVCPAIIGLVLPLTLYFTLLPNDKLSHPYLIQMSLHAEFVVLALLILILTAIGTRSQYLCLISLIFYGGAVLINLISTLHDRGK
;
A
#
# COMPACT_ATOMS: atom_id res chain seq x y z
N MET A 1 7.79 -28.07 19.16
CA MET A 1 8.29 -27.68 17.82
C MET A 1 9.04 -26.35 17.95
N SER A 2 10.29 -26.41 18.41
CA SER A 2 11.15 -25.25 18.63
C SER A 2 11.84 -24.89 17.31
N ARG A 3 11.20 -24.05 16.49
CA ARG A 3 11.82 -23.54 15.26
C ARG A 3 12.69 -22.34 15.62
N GLN A 4 13.96 -22.51 15.30
CA GLN A 4 15.06 -21.63 15.65
C GLN A 4 14.76 -20.18 15.31
N SER A 5 14.77 -19.32 16.33
CA SER A 5 15.13 -17.92 16.17
C SER A 5 16.60 -17.90 15.76
N GLU A 6 16.87 -18.20 14.49
CA GLU A 6 18.10 -17.77 13.84
C GLU A 6 18.13 -16.25 14.06
N LYS A 7 19.22 -15.73 14.64
CA LYS A 7 19.37 -14.31 14.93
C LYS A 7 19.36 -13.54 13.62
N VAL A 8 18.18 -13.29 13.06
CA VAL A 8 18.01 -12.45 11.88
C VAL A 8 18.58 -11.11 12.29
N SER A 9 19.65 -10.71 11.60
CA SER A 9 20.33 -9.46 11.92
C SER A 9 19.36 -8.30 11.69
N ILE A 10 19.37 -7.30 12.58
CA ILE A 10 18.57 -6.07 12.44
C ILE A 10 18.77 -5.46 11.04
N GLY A 11 19.99 -5.55 10.48
CA GLY A 11 20.28 -5.10 9.12
C GLY A 11 19.47 -5.82 8.05
N GLN A 12 19.25 -7.13 8.18
CA GLN A 12 18.43 -7.90 7.22
C GLN A 12 16.96 -7.51 7.30
N ILE A 13 16.44 -7.29 8.50
CA ILE A 13 15.08 -6.80 8.74
C ILE A 13 14.90 -5.41 8.09
N LEU A 14 15.87 -4.51 8.31
CA LEU A 14 15.84 -3.16 7.75
C LEU A 14 15.87 -3.17 6.22
N ILE A 15 16.73 -3.99 5.61
CA ILE A 15 16.80 -4.14 4.15
C ILE A 15 15.46 -4.64 3.61
N GLN A 16 14.87 -5.64 4.25
CA GLN A 16 13.60 -6.20 3.82
C GLN A 16 12.45 -5.19 3.97
N PHE A 17 12.45 -4.41 5.04
CA PHE A 17 11.52 -3.30 5.22
C PHE A 17 11.68 -2.24 4.12
N LEU A 18 12.91 -1.86 3.78
CA LEU A 18 13.17 -0.91 2.69
C LEU A 18 12.71 -1.41 1.32
N ILE A 19 12.88 -2.71 1.03
CA ILE A 19 12.37 -3.33 -0.20
C ILE A 19 10.85 -3.22 -0.26
N ILE A 20 10.16 -3.61 0.82
CA ILE A 20 8.69 -3.54 0.90
C ILE A 20 8.21 -2.09 0.82
N LEU A 21 8.93 -1.15 1.44
CA LEU A 21 8.64 0.28 1.36
C LEU A 21 8.75 0.80 -0.07
N GLY A 22 9.84 0.49 -0.77
CA GLY A 22 10.03 0.85 -2.18
C GLY A 22 8.93 0.27 -3.07
N LEU A 23 8.47 -0.94 -2.76
CA LEU A 23 7.41 -1.61 -3.49
C LEU A 23 6.04 -0.91 -3.33
N HIS A 24 5.74 -0.38 -2.13
CA HIS A 24 4.54 0.45 -1.91
C HIS A 24 4.64 1.78 -2.64
N VAL A 25 5.83 2.39 -2.74
CA VAL A 25 6.04 3.60 -3.55
C VAL A 25 5.77 3.32 -5.02
N VAL A 26 6.27 2.19 -5.55
CA VAL A 26 5.98 1.76 -6.93
C VAL A 26 4.48 1.49 -7.11
N GLY A 27 3.83 0.85 -6.14
CA GLY A 27 2.39 0.61 -6.16
C GLY A 27 1.59 1.91 -6.20
N LEU A 28 1.96 2.90 -5.40
CA LEU A 28 1.35 4.23 -5.41
C LEU A 28 1.51 4.91 -6.78
N LEU A 29 2.71 4.87 -7.37
CA LEU A 29 2.96 5.43 -8.69
C LEU A 29 2.12 4.73 -9.77
N LEU A 30 2.07 3.40 -9.76
CA LEU A 30 1.24 2.63 -10.68
C LEU A 30 -0.25 2.94 -10.49
N SER A 31 -0.70 3.11 -9.25
CA SER A 31 -2.08 3.48 -8.91
C SER A 31 -2.51 4.80 -9.56
N ILE A 32 -1.57 5.72 -9.81
CA ILE A 32 -1.81 6.99 -10.50
C ILE A 32 -1.61 6.85 -12.02
N CYS A 33 -0.54 6.16 -12.44
CA CYS A 33 -0.18 6.04 -13.85
C CYS A 33 -1.17 5.19 -14.66
N LEU A 34 -1.70 4.09 -14.11
CA LEU A 34 -2.64 3.22 -14.84
C LEU A 34 -3.96 3.93 -15.18
N PRO A 35 -4.64 4.62 -14.24
CA PRO A 35 -5.82 5.41 -14.58
C PRO A 35 -5.52 6.57 -15.53
N LEU A 36 -4.34 7.20 -15.42
CA LEU A 36 -3.92 8.25 -16.34
C LEU A 36 -3.70 7.70 -17.76
N LEU A 37 -3.10 6.51 -17.89
CA LEU A 37 -2.96 5.81 -19.16
C LEU A 37 -4.33 5.53 -19.79
N MET A 38 -5.31 5.12 -18.99
CA MET A 38 -6.68 4.93 -19.49
C MET A 38 -7.29 6.23 -20.03
N ALA A 39 -7.07 7.37 -19.35
CA ALA A 39 -7.52 8.66 -19.86
C ALA A 39 -6.89 8.99 -21.23
N VAL A 40 -5.57 8.82 -21.37
CA VAL A 40 -4.86 9.10 -22.63
C VAL A 40 -5.32 8.19 -23.76
N LEU A 41 -5.57 6.90 -23.49
CA LEU A 41 -6.07 5.96 -24.50
C LEU A 41 -7.47 6.32 -25.00
N PHE A 42 -8.33 6.84 -24.12
CA PHE A 42 -9.67 7.28 -24.50
C PHE A 42 -9.66 8.60 -25.26
N ASP A 43 -8.79 9.53 -24.89
CA ASP A 43 -8.59 10.78 -25.62
C ASP A 43 -8.03 10.52 -27.03
N ALA A 44 -7.11 9.56 -27.19
CA ALA A 44 -6.58 9.15 -28.50
C ALA A 44 -7.63 8.46 -29.40
N GLY A 45 -8.69 7.91 -28.81
CA GLY A 45 -9.78 7.23 -29.52
C GLY A 45 -10.97 8.14 -29.85
N ASP A 46 -10.84 9.47 -29.74
CA ASP A 46 -11.92 10.45 -29.86
C ASP A 46 -13.12 10.18 -28.92
N ARG A 47 -12.85 9.46 -27.82
CA ARG A 47 -13.83 9.13 -26.76
C ARG A 47 -13.46 9.83 -25.46
N SER A 48 -13.00 11.08 -25.58
CA SER A 48 -12.76 11.94 -24.43
C SER A 48 -14.04 12.08 -23.60
N LEU A 49 -13.91 12.08 -22.27
CA LEU A 49 -15.00 12.28 -21.31
C LEU A 49 -16.13 11.24 -21.31
N THR A 50 -16.10 10.19 -22.15
CA THR A 50 -17.18 9.16 -22.17
C THR A 50 -17.28 8.41 -20.85
N TYR A 51 -16.20 8.38 -20.07
CA TYR A 51 -16.16 7.84 -18.73
C TYR A 51 -17.09 8.56 -17.74
N PHE A 52 -17.48 9.82 -17.97
CA PHE A 52 -18.46 10.54 -17.13
C PHE A 52 -19.92 10.22 -17.45
N THR A 53 -20.20 9.44 -18.50
CA THR A 53 -21.58 9.09 -18.88
C THR A 53 -22.25 8.19 -17.83
N SER A 54 -21.47 7.39 -17.10
CA SER A 54 -21.97 6.55 -16.01
C SER A 54 -20.95 6.44 -14.88
N ASN A 55 -21.42 6.57 -13.64
CA ASN A 55 -20.58 6.39 -12.44
C ASN A 55 -19.91 5.02 -12.41
N TRP A 56 -20.55 3.99 -12.96
CA TRP A 56 -19.98 2.64 -13.08
C TRP A 56 -18.78 2.59 -14.02
N LEU A 57 -18.78 3.43 -15.05
CA LEU A 57 -17.68 3.48 -16.00
C LEU A 57 -16.47 4.18 -15.38
N VAL A 58 -16.66 5.27 -14.63
CA VAL A 58 -15.58 5.87 -13.83
C VAL A 58 -14.97 4.85 -12.88
N PHE A 59 -15.81 4.09 -12.17
CA PHE A 59 -15.34 3.09 -11.23
C PHE A 59 -14.52 1.98 -11.92
N GLY A 60 -15.07 1.36 -12.97
CA GLY A 60 -14.40 0.28 -13.68
C GLY A 60 -13.12 0.70 -14.38
N LEU A 61 -13.08 1.94 -14.90
CA LEU A 61 -11.98 2.42 -15.74
C LEU A 61 -10.86 3.13 -14.96
N TYR A 62 -11.16 3.69 -13.78
CA TYR A 62 -10.17 4.41 -12.96
C TYR A 62 -9.92 3.73 -11.62
N VAL A 63 -10.97 3.32 -10.89
CA VAL A 63 -10.80 2.74 -9.55
C VAL A 63 -10.18 1.33 -9.64
N CYS A 64 -10.69 0.48 -10.52
CA CYS A 64 -10.14 -0.88 -10.66
C CYS A 64 -8.65 -0.86 -11.08
N PRO A 65 -8.22 -0.10 -12.09
CA PRO A 65 -6.79 -0.02 -12.44
C PRO A 65 -5.94 0.59 -11.35
N ALA A 66 -6.45 1.56 -10.58
CA ALA A 66 -5.75 2.12 -9.43
C ALA A 66 -5.48 1.07 -8.34
N ILE A 67 -6.49 0.26 -8.01
CA ILE A 67 -6.37 -0.84 -7.03
C ILE A 67 -5.39 -1.90 -7.53
N ILE A 68 -5.49 -2.28 -8.80
CA ILE A 68 -4.56 -3.23 -9.42
C ILE A 68 -3.13 -2.69 -9.32
N GLY A 69 -2.89 -1.44 -9.70
CA GLY A 69 -1.57 -0.81 -9.60
C GLY A 69 -1.01 -0.80 -8.19
N LEU A 70 -1.85 -0.60 -7.17
CA LEU A 70 -1.45 -0.57 -5.77
C LEU A 70 -1.04 -1.95 -5.24
N VAL A 71 -1.83 -2.99 -5.55
CA VAL A 71 -1.67 -4.34 -4.99
C VAL A 71 -0.65 -5.17 -5.77
N LEU A 72 -0.55 -4.96 -7.09
CA LEU A 72 0.25 -5.78 -8.00
C LEU A 72 1.72 -5.93 -7.59
N PRO A 73 2.47 -4.86 -7.24
CA PRO A 73 3.89 -4.98 -6.92
C PRO A 73 4.12 -5.88 -5.72
N LEU A 74 3.32 -5.70 -4.66
CA LEU A 74 3.40 -6.46 -3.43
C LEU A 74 3.02 -7.93 -3.64
N THR A 75 1.93 -8.20 -4.37
CA THR A 75 1.52 -9.56 -4.71
C THR A 75 2.57 -10.26 -5.57
N LEU A 76 3.15 -9.57 -6.55
CA LEU A 76 4.19 -10.14 -7.40
C LEU A 76 5.44 -10.50 -6.59
N TYR A 77 5.86 -9.64 -5.66
CA TYR A 77 6.99 -9.92 -4.79
C TYR A 77 6.77 -11.14 -3.90
N PHE A 78 5.61 -11.25 -3.24
CA PHE A 78 5.32 -12.40 -2.38
C PHE A 78 5.09 -13.70 -3.15
N THR A 79 4.58 -13.65 -4.37
CA THR A 79 4.33 -14.84 -5.20
C THR A 79 5.58 -15.33 -5.92
N LEU A 80 6.41 -14.44 -6.46
CA LEU A 80 7.61 -14.82 -7.21
C LEU A 80 8.82 -15.07 -6.32
N LEU A 81 8.89 -14.41 -5.16
CA LEU A 81 10.02 -14.49 -4.25
C LEU A 81 9.56 -14.90 -2.84
N PRO A 82 9.08 -16.15 -2.68
CA PRO A 82 8.72 -16.67 -1.36
C PRO A 82 9.95 -16.66 -0.46
N ASN A 83 9.90 -15.85 0.59
CA ASN A 83 11.00 -15.71 1.53
C ASN A 83 10.77 -16.60 2.75
N ASP A 84 11.41 -17.77 2.77
CA ASP A 84 11.31 -18.74 3.87
C ASP A 84 11.97 -18.29 5.18
N LYS A 85 12.70 -17.16 5.16
CA LYS A 85 13.51 -16.68 6.30
C LYS A 85 12.70 -15.96 7.37
N LEU A 86 11.51 -15.45 7.04
CA LEU A 86 10.65 -14.71 7.97
C LEU A 86 9.26 -15.31 8.01
N SER A 87 8.68 -15.35 9.22
CA SER A 87 7.32 -15.85 9.42
C SER A 87 6.31 -14.99 8.64
N HIS A 88 5.39 -15.63 7.94
CA HIS A 88 4.39 -14.97 7.09
C HIS A 88 3.57 -13.86 7.78
N PRO A 89 3.15 -14.00 9.06
CA PRO A 89 2.47 -12.92 9.79
C PRO A 89 3.35 -11.68 9.99
N TYR A 90 4.65 -11.87 10.18
CA TYR A 90 5.60 -10.78 10.38
C TYR A 90 5.80 -9.97 9.09
N LEU A 91 5.82 -10.64 7.93
CA LEU A 91 5.86 -9.98 6.62
C LEU A 91 4.61 -9.13 6.35
N ILE A 92 3.43 -9.64 6.70
CA ILE A 92 2.18 -8.90 6.58
C ILE A 92 2.21 -7.66 7.48
N GLN A 93 2.63 -7.81 8.75
CA GLN A 93 2.73 -6.68 9.68
C GLN A 93 3.73 -5.63 9.18
N MET A 94 4.90 -6.04 8.68
CA MET A 94 5.85 -5.11 8.06
C MET A 94 5.25 -4.36 6.87
N SER A 95 4.51 -5.06 6.01
CA SER A 95 3.84 -4.46 4.86
C SER A 95 2.87 -3.36 5.28
N LEU A 96 2.05 -3.62 6.29
CA LEU A 96 1.10 -2.64 6.81
C LEU A 96 1.81 -1.41 7.40
N HIS A 97 2.93 -1.61 8.10
CA HIS A 97 3.75 -0.49 8.59
C HIS A 97 4.38 0.31 7.45
N ALA A 98 4.85 -0.35 6.39
CA ALA A 98 5.41 0.31 5.23
C ALA A 98 4.36 1.14 4.48
N GLU A 99 3.17 0.59 4.26
CA GLU A 99 2.04 1.31 3.66
C GLU A 99 1.66 2.54 4.48
N PHE A 100 1.60 2.39 5.80
CA PHE A 100 1.31 3.50 6.72
C PHE A 100 2.33 4.64 6.60
N VAL A 101 3.63 4.33 6.49
CA VAL A 101 4.69 5.33 6.29
C VAL A 101 4.51 6.05 4.95
N VAL A 102 4.25 5.31 3.86
CA VAL A 102 4.01 5.91 2.54
C VAL A 102 2.77 6.82 2.56
N LEU A 103 1.69 6.38 3.20
CA LEU A 103 0.46 7.16 3.31
C LEU A 103 0.66 8.43 4.14
N ALA A 104 1.42 8.36 5.23
CA ALA A 104 1.76 9.53 6.03
C ALA A 104 2.56 10.58 5.23
N LEU A 105 3.55 10.12 4.45
CA LEU A 105 4.32 11.00 3.55
C LEU A 105 3.43 11.62 2.48
N LEU A 106 2.54 10.82 1.87
CA LEU A 106 1.59 11.31 0.87
C LEU A 106 0.66 12.39 1.46
N ILE A 107 0.13 12.18 2.66
CA ILE A 107 -0.70 13.17 3.34
C ILE A 107 0.08 14.47 3.55
N LEU A 108 1.32 14.41 4.06
CA LEU A 108 2.15 15.60 4.27
C LEU A 108 2.37 16.39 2.96
N ILE A 109 2.63 15.69 1.86
CA ILE A 109 2.78 16.30 0.53
C ILE A 109 1.45 16.96 0.11
N LEU A 110 0.32 16.25 0.23
CA LEU A 110 -0.99 16.77 -0.12
C LEU A 110 -1.42 17.97 0.75
N THR A 111 -1.04 17.97 2.03
CA THR A 111 -1.21 19.09 2.96
C THR A 111 -0.40 20.29 2.52
N ALA A 112 0.87 20.10 2.14
CA ALA A 112 1.74 21.17 1.67
C ALA A 112 1.22 21.81 0.36
N ILE A 113 0.61 21.01 -0.52
CA ILE A 113 -0.04 21.49 -1.76
C ILE A 113 -1.42 22.13 -1.46
N GLY A 114 -1.98 21.94 -0.26
CA GLY A 114 -3.27 22.51 0.14
C GLY A 114 -4.49 21.81 -0.47
N THR A 115 -4.33 20.56 -0.92
CA THR A 115 -5.43 19.80 -1.56
C THR A 115 -6.40 19.21 -0.54
N ARG A 116 -7.69 19.16 -0.85
CA ARG A 116 -8.71 18.56 0.04
C ARG A 116 -8.73 17.02 0.00
N SER A 117 -8.11 16.39 -1.00
CA SER A 117 -8.07 14.93 -1.15
C SER A 117 -7.31 14.23 -0.01
N GLN A 118 -6.47 14.95 0.74
CA GLN A 118 -5.74 14.43 1.89
C GLN A 118 -6.66 13.79 2.96
N TYR A 119 -7.91 14.25 3.09
CA TYR A 119 -8.85 13.70 4.09
C TYR A 119 -9.23 12.25 3.80
N LEU A 120 -9.27 11.84 2.53
CA LEU A 120 -9.56 10.45 2.16
C LEU A 120 -8.45 9.51 2.62
N CYS A 121 -7.20 9.93 2.46
CA CYS A 121 -6.02 9.20 2.95
C CYS A 121 -5.93 9.20 4.49
N LEU A 122 -6.30 10.31 5.13
CA LEU A 122 -6.24 10.47 6.59
C LEU A 122 -7.12 9.45 7.32
N ILE A 123 -8.27 9.08 6.76
CA ILE A 123 -9.17 8.07 7.35
C ILE A 123 -8.42 6.75 7.57
N SER A 124 -7.76 6.22 6.53
CA SER A 124 -6.98 4.98 6.62
C SER A 124 -5.84 5.08 7.65
N LEU A 125 -5.19 6.25 7.73
CA LEU A 125 -4.15 6.53 8.72
C LEU A 125 -4.68 6.45 10.16
N ILE A 126 -5.84 7.05 10.43
CA ILE A 126 -6.46 7.04 11.76
C ILE A 126 -6.87 5.63 12.17
N PHE A 127 -7.50 4.87 11.27
CA PHE A 127 -7.94 3.51 11.58
C PHE A 127 -6.76 2.58 11.89
N TYR A 128 -5.74 2.57 11.02
CA TYR A 128 -4.57 1.73 11.25
C TYR A 128 -3.74 2.19 12.45
N GLY A 129 -3.50 3.50 12.58
CA GLY A 129 -2.79 4.07 13.73
C GLY A 129 -3.51 3.79 15.05
N GLY A 130 -4.84 3.89 15.07
CA GLY A 130 -5.68 3.53 16.21
C GLY A 130 -5.58 2.04 16.56
N ALA A 131 -5.61 1.15 15.56
CA ALA A 131 -5.43 -0.28 15.78
C ALA A 131 -4.05 -0.61 16.39
N VAL A 132 -2.98 0.02 15.88
CA VAL A 132 -1.62 -0.14 16.42
C VAL A 132 -1.55 0.38 17.87
N LEU A 133 -2.17 1.53 18.15
CA LEU A 133 -2.20 2.10 19.50
C LEU A 133 -2.92 1.18 20.50
N ILE A 134 -4.08 0.64 20.12
CA ILE A 134 -4.82 -0.32 20.94
C ILE A 134 -3.98 -1.58 21.17
N ASN A 135 -3.31 -2.08 20.13
CA ASN A 135 -2.46 -3.26 20.22
C ASN A 135 -1.31 -3.06 21.21
N LEU A 136 -0.69 -1.86 21.19
CA LEU A 136 0.39 -1.49 22.10
C LEU A 136 -0.10 -1.34 23.55
N ILE A 137 -1.18 -0.59 23.77
CA ILE A 137 -1.77 -0.39 25.11
C ILE A 137 -2.23 -1.71 25.71
N SER A 138 -2.86 -2.58 24.90
CA SER A 138 -3.42 -3.84 25.37
C SER A 138 -2.36 -4.94 25.53
N THR A 139 -1.08 -4.65 25.22
CA THR A 139 0.01 -5.66 25.15
C THR A 139 -0.40 -6.91 24.36
N LEU A 140 -1.33 -6.77 23.40
CA LEU A 140 -1.86 -7.90 22.64
C LEU A 140 -0.76 -8.53 21.78
N HIS A 141 0.23 -7.72 21.38
CA HIS A 141 1.42 -8.17 20.67
C HIS A 141 2.21 -9.24 21.43
N ASP A 142 2.25 -9.20 22.77
CA ASP A 142 2.95 -10.20 23.60
C ASP A 142 2.12 -11.48 23.84
N ARG A 143 0.84 -11.47 23.47
CA ARG A 143 -0.11 -12.57 23.74
C ARG A 143 -0.30 -13.52 22.55
N GLY A 144 0.20 -13.17 21.37
CA GLY A 144 0.20 -14.03 20.19
C GLY A 144 1.32 -15.09 20.29
N LYS A 145 1.00 -16.25 20.86
CA LYS A 145 1.87 -17.45 20.82
C LYS A 145 1.96 -18.03 19.41
#